data_AF-B1KP86-F1
#
_entry.id   AF-B1KP86-F1
#
_cell.length_a   1.000
_cell.length_b   1.000
_cell.length_c   1.000
_cell.angle_alpha   90.00
_cell.angle_beta   90.00
_cell.angle_gamma   90.00
#
_symmetry.space_group_name_H-M   'P 1'
#
loop_
_entity.id
_entity.type
_entity.pdbx_description
1 polymer ?
#
loop_
_entity_poly.entity_id
_entity_poly.type
_entity_poly.pdbx_seq_one_letter_code
_entity_poly.pdbx_strand_id
1 'polypeptide(L)'
;MAKFSFHKEVWLLKDTQWLSDRKLAWEPIEYQLLCESAVNKNQISAMRRYFIKGEWTEGSEYAPSLDTRMRWCPAISRAYFGEMVSEAKTQYETQYLRETLVKSVMKVVPEEFMSLDDWHRRLTLYQWVVDNEVEYTNKQIEFNSFQVRAFPLETSKANRNDFSKLYLHWVADWLHTLNSNQYQGFIILLPFWFTSLRYMDESIFEWDQNVKTLNQLFIYIRHFIPEHSCHAASQAKKEFVTEFLKCVEKYGLSLVRMTELWEEAAQNKEDESVGREVRSLPLTSDNLETRLEDAFYNTYICDYKSKPDPVFIIHEAMESLGLCEQKYNKSDIKLVDISNVLTSEFKSELCHDTVHAYHVCFQLSPFYIGSEKLTVYQNIFVLVDNNNNLKVIMTESSALRNVVCNSRIFSSRRLFLMDTLREEHGLGFKRYLNYTHDDSDPNSIPPEPEEYLTYLKLLDIPFEDKDYSIFIYGAYGLQYGVDDQFKVVDGPSYSDFVSKVIKSGHPQ
;
A
#
# COMPACT_ATOMS: atom_id res chain seq x y z
N MET A 1 9.11 -17.62 41.37
CA MET A 1 9.70 -16.69 40.38
C MET A 1 9.34 -15.28 40.81
N ALA A 2 10.33 -14.37 40.88
CA ALA A 2 10.08 -12.99 41.27
C ALA A 2 9.35 -12.25 40.12
N LYS A 3 8.29 -11.50 40.47
CA LYS A 3 7.58 -10.64 39.53
C LYS A 3 8.29 -9.30 39.51
N PHE A 4 8.97 -8.97 38.43
CA PHE A 4 9.61 -7.66 38.29
C PHE A 4 8.54 -6.65 37.85
N SER A 5 8.53 -5.50 38.51
CA SER A 5 7.70 -4.36 38.14
C SER A 5 8.67 -3.19 38.02
N PHE A 6 8.90 -2.73 36.79
CA PHE A 6 9.54 -1.44 36.63
C PHE A 6 8.59 -0.34 37.11
N HIS A 7 9.17 0.80 37.50
CA HIS A 7 8.57 2.02 38.00
C HIS A 7 7.05 2.14 37.76
N LYS A 8 6.26 1.82 38.79
CA LYS A 8 4.80 2.07 38.84
C LYS A 8 4.42 3.54 38.58
N GLU A 9 5.41 4.43 38.53
CA GLU A 9 5.25 5.85 38.22
C GLU A 9 5.12 6.12 36.71
N VAL A 10 5.65 5.25 35.86
CA VAL A 10 5.60 5.41 34.38
C VAL A 10 4.34 4.78 33.79
N TRP A 11 3.92 3.62 34.32
CA TRP A 11 2.63 3.02 34.00
C TRP A 11 1.60 3.61 34.96
N LEU A 12 0.71 4.47 34.46
CA LEU A 12 -0.26 5.21 35.27
C LEU A 12 -1.42 4.31 35.74
N LEU A 13 -1.10 3.24 36.49
CA LEU A 13 -2.03 2.15 36.85
C LEU A 13 -3.25 2.60 37.69
N LYS A 14 -3.20 3.80 38.27
CA LYS A 14 -4.30 4.40 39.04
C LYS A 14 -5.23 5.25 38.17
N ASP A 15 -4.82 5.59 36.96
CA ASP A 15 -5.62 6.35 36.01
C ASP A 15 -6.48 5.39 35.18
N THR A 16 -7.80 5.46 35.39
CA THR A 16 -8.77 4.62 34.71
C THR A 16 -8.89 4.93 33.22
N GLN A 17 -8.71 6.20 32.82
CA GLN A 17 -8.74 6.59 31.42
C GLN A 17 -7.53 6.02 30.70
N TRP A 18 -6.34 6.19 31.28
CA TRP A 18 -5.09 5.61 30.75
C TRP A 18 -5.17 4.09 30.56
N LEU A 19 -5.74 3.37 31.54
CA LEU A 19 -5.94 1.92 31.43
C LEU A 19 -6.93 1.55 30.31
N SER A 20 -7.95 2.38 30.09
CA SER A 20 -8.91 2.20 29.00
C SER A 20 -8.23 2.41 27.64
N ASP A 21 -7.51 3.52 27.49
CA ASP A 21 -6.79 3.87 26.25
C ASP A 21 -5.75 2.80 25.91
N ARG A 22 -5.03 2.28 26.91
CA ARG A 22 -4.07 1.18 26.73
C ARG A 22 -4.72 -0.14 26.34
N LYS A 23 -5.95 -0.42 26.77
CA LYS A 23 -6.67 -1.62 26.33
C LYS A 23 -7.11 -1.48 24.87
N LEU A 24 -7.64 -0.32 24.49
CA LEU A 24 -8.03 -0.03 23.11
C LEU A 24 -6.83 -0.10 22.16
N ALA A 25 -5.69 0.49 22.55
CA ALA A 25 -4.46 0.43 21.77
C ALA A 25 -3.86 -0.99 21.65
N TRP A 26 -4.23 -1.92 22.54
CA TRP A 26 -3.76 -3.30 22.50
C TRP A 26 -4.54 -4.15 21.48
N GLU A 27 -5.81 -3.86 21.23
CA GLU A 27 -6.67 -4.64 20.31
C GLU A 27 -6.05 -4.84 18.92
N PRO A 28 -5.57 -3.80 18.22
CA PRO A 28 -4.92 -3.99 16.93
C PRO A 28 -3.60 -4.78 17.07
N ILE A 29 -2.80 -4.54 18.12
CA ILE A 29 -1.53 -5.25 18.35
C ILE A 29 -1.77 -6.75 18.57
N GLU A 30 -2.77 -7.11 19.39
CA GLU A 30 -3.16 -8.49 19.66
C GLU A 30 -3.54 -9.21 18.38
N TYR A 31 -4.34 -8.55 17.53
CA TYR A 31 -4.74 -9.08 16.23
C TYR A 31 -3.52 -9.36 15.35
N GLN A 32 -2.62 -8.40 15.20
CA GLN A 32 -1.39 -8.58 14.40
C GLN A 32 -0.54 -9.77 14.91
N LEU A 33 -0.38 -9.90 16.22
CA LEU A 33 0.39 -11.00 16.81
C LEU A 33 -0.29 -12.36 16.60
N LEU A 34 -1.61 -12.41 16.50
CA LEU A 34 -2.34 -13.64 16.17
C LEU A 34 -2.15 -14.05 14.70
N CYS A 35 -1.95 -13.09 13.79
CA CYS A 35 -1.60 -13.34 12.39
C CYS A 35 -0.15 -13.85 12.22
N GLU A 36 0.76 -13.46 13.13
CA GLU A 36 2.14 -13.94 13.11
C GLU A 36 2.22 -15.38 13.66
N SER A 37 2.28 -16.38 12.78
CA SER A 37 2.27 -17.84 13.09
C SER A 37 3.32 -18.32 14.11
N ALA A 38 4.31 -17.48 14.44
CA ALA A 38 5.36 -17.76 15.40
C ALA A 38 5.04 -17.37 16.86
N VAL A 39 3.96 -16.61 17.12
CA VAL A 39 3.65 -16.08 18.46
C VAL A 39 2.52 -16.86 19.12
N ASN A 40 2.78 -17.49 20.27
CA ASN A 40 1.76 -18.27 20.98
C ASN A 40 0.90 -17.42 21.94
N LYS A 41 -0.27 -17.93 22.32
CA LYS A 41 -1.22 -17.22 23.23
C LYS A 41 -0.63 -16.82 24.59
N ASN A 42 0.31 -17.61 25.13
CA ASN A 42 0.96 -17.29 26.41
C ASN A 42 1.93 -16.10 26.27
N GLN A 43 2.65 -16.02 25.15
CA GLN A 43 3.48 -14.87 24.80
C GLN A 43 2.63 -13.62 24.63
N ILE A 44 1.52 -13.71 23.87
CA ILE A 44 0.57 -12.60 23.69
C ILE A 44 0.04 -12.13 25.06
N SER A 45 -0.35 -13.05 25.94
CA SER A 45 -0.80 -12.70 27.30
C SER A 45 0.29 -12.02 28.14
N ALA A 46 1.55 -12.43 28.01
CA ALA A 46 2.66 -11.83 28.74
C ALA A 46 3.00 -10.43 28.19
N MET A 47 3.01 -10.29 26.87
CA MET A 47 3.16 -9.04 26.13
C MET A 47 2.06 -8.04 26.51
N ARG A 48 0.79 -8.46 26.52
CA ARG A 48 -0.35 -7.67 26.98
C ARG A 48 -0.18 -7.17 28.41
N ARG A 49 0.24 -8.07 29.30
CA ARG A 49 0.45 -7.75 30.72
C ARG A 49 1.54 -6.69 30.88
N TYR A 50 2.63 -6.80 30.12
CA TYR A 50 3.68 -5.79 30.12
C TYR A 50 3.18 -4.45 29.54
N PHE A 51 2.50 -4.48 28.40
CA PHE A 51 2.00 -3.28 27.73
C PHE A 51 1.04 -2.48 28.64
N ILE A 52 0.11 -3.17 29.30
CA ILE A 52 -0.92 -2.53 30.15
C ILE A 52 -0.40 -2.23 31.56
N LYS A 53 0.46 -3.09 32.13
CA LYS A 53 0.80 -3.02 33.57
C LYS A 53 2.29 -2.85 33.88
N GLY A 54 3.18 -2.98 32.91
CA GLY A 54 4.63 -2.93 33.11
C GLY A 54 5.18 -4.15 33.85
N GLU A 55 4.42 -5.26 33.87
CA GLU A 55 4.76 -6.46 34.63
C GLU A 55 5.22 -7.59 33.71
N TRP A 56 6.34 -8.24 34.05
CA TRP A 56 6.79 -9.48 33.41
C TRP A 56 7.44 -10.42 34.43
N THR A 57 7.69 -11.66 34.00
CA THR A 57 8.34 -12.68 34.81
C THR A 57 9.75 -12.89 34.28
N GLU A 58 10.76 -12.64 35.11
CA GLU A 58 12.16 -12.89 34.75
C GLU A 58 12.41 -14.39 34.50
N GLY A 59 13.18 -14.71 33.46
CA GLY A 59 13.51 -16.09 33.08
C GLY A 59 12.36 -16.91 32.49
N SER A 60 11.18 -16.30 32.30
CA SER A 60 10.07 -16.94 31.58
C SER A 60 10.36 -16.98 30.08
N GLU A 61 10.15 -18.13 29.43
CA GLU A 61 10.25 -18.26 27.97
C GLU A 61 9.22 -17.39 27.22
N TYR A 62 8.13 -17.02 27.90
CA TYR A 62 7.10 -16.11 27.37
C TYR A 62 7.35 -14.63 27.71
N ALA A 63 8.44 -14.29 28.40
CA ALA A 63 8.71 -12.90 28.75
C ALA A 63 8.89 -12.06 27.48
N PRO A 64 8.36 -10.82 27.43
CA PRO A 64 8.64 -9.91 26.32
C PRO A 64 10.14 -9.69 26.21
N SER A 65 10.64 -9.71 24.97
CA SER A 65 12.05 -9.47 24.66
C SER A 65 12.51 -8.09 25.17
N LEU A 66 13.82 -7.92 25.34
CA LEU A 66 14.40 -6.66 25.85
C LEU A 66 14.02 -5.45 24.97
N ASP A 67 14.06 -5.60 23.65
CA ASP A 67 13.63 -4.56 22.71
C ASP A 67 12.13 -4.24 22.83
N THR A 68 11.28 -5.25 23.02
CA THR A 68 9.84 -5.08 23.18
C THR A 68 9.56 -4.28 24.45
N ARG A 69 10.27 -4.61 25.53
CA ARG A 69 10.19 -3.86 26.80
C ARG A 69 10.60 -2.40 26.62
N MET A 70 11.67 -2.14 25.87
CA MET A 70 12.11 -0.76 25.63
C MET A 70 11.12 0.04 24.77
N ARG A 71 10.56 -0.57 23.71
CA ARG A 71 9.61 0.09 22.81
C ARG A 71 8.27 0.41 23.48
N TRP A 72 7.74 -0.53 24.26
CA TRP A 72 6.41 -0.38 24.85
C TRP A 72 6.37 0.36 26.19
N CYS A 73 7.53 0.79 26.68
CA CYS A 73 7.63 1.68 27.82
C CYS A 73 6.90 3.02 27.55
N PRO A 74 5.94 3.45 28.38
CA PRO A 74 5.20 4.70 28.19
C PRO A 74 6.08 5.96 28.12
N ALA A 75 7.17 5.98 28.87
CA ALA A 75 8.14 7.07 28.85
C ALA A 75 9.56 6.51 28.91
N ILE A 76 10.31 6.76 27.84
CA ILE A 76 11.73 6.41 27.76
C ILE A 76 12.58 7.58 28.27
N SER A 77 13.65 7.27 28.99
CA SER A 77 14.66 8.23 29.43
C SER A 77 16.05 7.64 29.22
N ARG A 78 17.11 8.46 29.19
CA ARG A 78 18.47 7.93 29.11
C ARG A 78 18.83 7.03 30.29
N ALA A 79 18.30 7.31 31.49
CA ALA A 79 18.49 6.46 32.65
C ALA A 79 17.84 5.08 32.44
N TYR A 80 16.58 5.05 31.98
CA TYR A 80 15.89 3.80 31.64
C TYR A 80 16.61 3.02 30.54
N PHE A 81 17.08 3.71 29.50
CA PHE A 81 17.85 3.08 28.44
C PHE A 81 19.13 2.43 28.98
N GLY A 82 19.90 3.15 29.80
CA GLY A 82 21.13 2.60 30.41
C GLY A 82 20.86 1.38 31.28
N GLU A 83 19.78 1.41 32.06
CA GLU A 83 19.37 0.27 32.89
C GLU A 83 18.98 -0.95 32.04
N MET A 84 18.15 -0.75 31.02
CA MET A 84 17.74 -1.83 30.11
C MET A 84 18.92 -2.40 29.32
N VAL A 85 19.85 -1.55 28.88
CA VAL A 85 21.09 -2.00 28.21
C VAL A 85 21.95 -2.84 29.14
N SER A 86 22.01 -2.52 30.44
CA SER A 86 22.79 -3.29 31.41
C SER A 86 22.25 -4.71 31.63
N GLU A 87 20.99 -5.00 31.24
CA GLU A 87 20.45 -6.36 31.26
C GLU A 87 21.05 -7.26 30.16
N ALA A 88 21.63 -6.68 29.09
CA ALA A 88 22.35 -7.43 28.08
C ALA A 88 23.75 -7.79 28.60
N LYS A 89 23.92 -9.01 29.11
CA LYS A 89 25.13 -9.45 29.84
C LYS A 89 26.21 -10.01 28.92
N THR A 90 25.88 -10.24 27.65
CA THR A 90 26.80 -10.79 26.65
C THR A 90 26.96 -9.87 25.45
N GLN A 91 28.06 -10.04 24.71
CA GLN A 91 28.29 -9.34 23.44
C GLN A 91 27.15 -9.64 22.44
N TYR A 92 26.68 -10.88 22.38
CA TYR A 92 25.58 -11.29 21.50
C TYR A 92 24.28 -10.56 21.86
N GLU A 93 23.87 -10.57 23.13
CA GLU A 93 22.65 -9.85 23.57
C GLU A 93 22.76 -8.34 23.30
N THR A 94 23.94 -7.76 23.51
CA THR A 94 24.21 -6.35 23.24
C THR A 94 24.09 -6.04 21.74
N GLN A 95 24.66 -6.88 20.87
CA GLN A 95 24.53 -6.74 19.42
C GLN A 95 23.07 -6.90 18.98
N TYR A 96 22.41 -7.97 19.41
CA TYR A 96 21.03 -8.28 19.05
C TYR A 96 20.05 -7.17 19.47
N LEU A 97 20.20 -6.62 20.68
CA LEU A 97 19.40 -5.49 21.15
C LEU A 97 19.55 -4.30 20.20
N ARG A 98 20.80 -3.92 19.91
CA ARG A 98 21.11 -2.75 19.07
C ARG A 98 20.59 -2.94 17.65
N GLU A 99 20.79 -4.11 17.05
CA GLU A 99 20.22 -4.44 15.74
C GLU A 99 18.70 -4.34 15.72
N THR A 100 18.02 -4.87 16.74
CA THR A 100 16.56 -4.90 16.80
C THR A 100 15.98 -3.49 16.97
N LEU A 101 16.63 -2.64 17.76
CA LEU A 101 16.24 -1.23 17.90
C LEU A 101 16.41 -0.46 16.59
N VAL A 102 17.47 -0.71 15.82
CA VAL A 102 17.60 -0.10 14.47
C VAL A 102 16.59 -0.68 13.49
N LYS A 103 16.36 -2.00 13.48
CA LYS A 103 15.31 -2.63 12.64
C LYS A 103 13.91 -2.10 12.98
N SER A 104 13.68 -1.65 14.22
CA SER A 104 12.39 -1.07 14.63
C SER A 104 12.07 0.25 13.93
N VAL A 105 13.09 0.98 13.45
CA VAL A 105 12.97 2.14 12.55
C VAL A 105 13.15 1.76 11.08
N MET A 106 12.96 0.48 10.73
CA MET A 106 12.76 0.01 9.34
C MET A 106 11.40 -0.68 9.12
N LYS A 107 10.74 -1.19 10.18
CA LYS A 107 9.48 -1.96 10.07
C LYS A 107 8.30 -1.03 9.80
N VAL A 108 7.68 -1.20 8.62
CA VAL A 108 6.38 -0.61 8.27
C VAL A 108 5.30 -1.35 9.04
N VAL A 109 4.39 -0.62 9.66
CA VAL A 109 3.20 -1.19 10.28
C VAL A 109 2.03 -0.26 9.91
N PRO A 110 0.85 -0.80 9.54
CA PRO A 110 -0.30 0.06 9.24
C PRO A 110 -0.61 0.99 10.42
N GLU A 111 -1.18 2.16 10.12
CA GLU A 111 -1.39 3.23 11.10
C GLU A 111 -2.28 2.77 12.27
N GLU A 112 -3.23 1.87 12.02
CA GLU A 112 -4.11 1.32 13.06
C GLU A 112 -3.34 0.60 14.18
N PHE A 113 -2.11 0.15 13.90
CA PHE A 113 -1.26 -0.59 14.83
C PHE A 113 -0.14 0.25 15.45
N MET A 114 -0.02 1.54 15.09
CA MET A 114 1.07 2.41 15.56
C MET A 114 0.59 3.80 15.95
N SER A 115 0.37 4.02 17.26
CA SER A 115 0.13 5.38 17.79
C SER A 115 1.32 6.32 17.51
N LEU A 116 1.07 7.60 17.26
CA LEU A 116 2.09 8.66 17.05
C LEU A 116 3.21 8.69 18.13
N ASP A 117 2.87 8.34 19.37
CA ASP A 117 3.82 8.28 20.49
C ASP A 117 4.82 7.11 20.37
N ASP A 118 4.45 6.02 19.71
CA ASP A 118 5.35 4.86 19.48
C ASP A 118 6.47 5.24 18.51
N TRP A 119 6.18 6.06 17.50
CA TRP A 119 7.16 6.51 16.51
C TRP A 119 8.29 7.34 17.14
N HIS A 120 7.95 8.40 17.88
CA HIS A 120 8.93 9.26 18.55
C HIS A 120 9.85 8.46 19.48
N ARG A 121 9.29 7.43 20.16
CA ARG A 121 10.08 6.53 21.01
C ARG A 121 11.07 5.71 20.20
N ARG A 122 10.65 5.09 19.09
CA ARG A 122 11.55 4.32 18.20
C ARG A 122 12.70 5.18 17.68
N LEU A 123 12.39 6.40 17.23
CA LEU A 123 13.41 7.32 16.75
C LEU A 123 14.43 7.68 17.84
N THR A 124 13.95 7.97 19.05
CA THR A 124 14.81 8.29 20.20
C THR A 124 15.71 7.11 20.57
N LEU A 125 15.14 5.89 20.62
CA LEU A 125 15.91 4.66 20.91
C LEU A 125 16.96 4.40 19.82
N TYR A 126 16.60 4.57 18.55
CA TYR A 126 17.53 4.51 17.43
C TYR A 126 18.69 5.49 17.60
N GLN A 127 18.40 6.77 17.89
CA GLN A 127 19.43 7.81 18.07
C GLN A 127 20.42 7.46 19.18
N TRP A 128 19.94 6.87 20.28
CA TRP A 128 20.82 6.44 21.38
C TRP A 128 21.68 5.23 21.01
N VAL A 129 21.25 4.41 20.07
CA VAL A 129 21.96 3.18 19.65
C VAL A 129 23.02 3.45 18.57
N VAL A 130 22.76 4.40 17.66
CA VAL A 130 23.69 4.74 16.56
C VAL A 130 24.76 5.77 16.93
N ASP A 131 24.80 6.22 18.19
CA ASP A 131 25.89 7.02 18.77
C ASP A 131 26.30 8.27 17.95
N ASN A 132 25.30 9.03 17.49
CA ASN A 132 25.48 10.23 16.65
C ASN A 132 26.10 9.99 15.26
N GLU A 133 26.28 8.74 14.84
CA GLU A 133 26.61 8.45 13.45
C GLU A 133 25.47 8.99 12.55
N VAL A 134 25.85 9.51 11.38
CA VAL A 134 24.92 10.07 10.38
C VAL A 134 25.04 9.38 9.02
N GLU A 135 26.04 8.51 8.87
CA GLU A 135 26.34 7.73 7.68
C GLU A 135 26.77 6.31 8.10
N TYR A 136 26.69 5.35 7.18
CA TYR A 136 27.08 3.97 7.47
C TYR A 136 28.59 3.85 7.67
N THR A 137 28.98 3.08 8.69
CA THR A 137 30.38 2.83 9.02
C THR A 137 30.57 1.43 9.61
N ASN A 138 31.73 0.81 9.30
CA ASN A 138 32.17 -0.44 9.92
C ASN A 138 33.02 -0.21 11.19
N LYS A 139 33.16 1.03 11.66
CA LYS A 139 33.88 1.40 12.88
C LYS A 139 33.36 0.57 14.07
N GLN A 140 34.27 0.12 14.92
CA GLN A 140 33.93 -0.47 16.21
C GLN A 140 33.96 0.61 17.29
N ILE A 141 33.03 0.51 18.24
CA ILE A 141 32.92 1.33 19.44
C ILE A 141 32.82 0.43 20.66
N GLU A 142 33.21 0.96 21.81
CA GLU A 142 32.90 0.33 23.09
C GLU A 142 31.47 0.70 23.49
N PHE A 143 30.62 -0.30 23.69
CA PHE A 143 29.25 -0.13 24.18
C PHE A 143 28.94 -1.25 25.17
N ASN A 144 28.47 -0.88 26.37
CA ASN A 144 28.18 -1.83 27.45
C ASN A 144 29.38 -2.77 27.75
N SER A 145 30.60 -2.22 27.77
CA SER A 145 31.87 -2.96 27.95
C SER A 145 32.20 -3.99 26.86
N PHE A 146 31.49 -3.99 25.73
CA PHE A 146 31.77 -4.85 24.58
C PHE A 146 32.19 -4.03 23.36
N GLN A 147 33.05 -4.61 22.52
CA GLN A 147 33.38 -4.04 21.21
C GLN A 147 32.29 -4.43 20.19
N VAL A 148 31.65 -3.42 19.60
CA VAL A 148 30.52 -3.58 18.69
C VAL A 148 30.55 -2.53 17.58
N ARG A 149 29.87 -2.75 16.46
CA ARG A 149 29.82 -1.78 15.35
C ARG A 149 29.15 -0.47 15.78
N ALA A 150 29.62 0.67 15.32
CA ALA A 150 28.98 1.97 15.56
C ALA A 150 27.56 1.97 14.98
N PHE A 151 27.41 1.59 13.71
CA PHE A 151 26.11 1.24 13.13
C PHE A 151 25.83 -0.26 13.33
N PRO A 152 24.76 -0.66 14.04
CA PRO A 152 24.54 -2.05 14.44
C PRO A 152 24.29 -3.04 13.31
N LEU A 153 23.70 -2.60 12.20
CA LEU A 153 23.34 -3.49 11.11
C LEU A 153 24.51 -3.66 10.16
N GLU A 154 24.82 -4.91 9.84
CA GLU A 154 25.88 -5.25 8.91
C GLU A 154 25.40 -5.16 7.46
N THR A 155 26.24 -4.56 6.62
CA THR A 155 26.22 -4.77 5.18
C THR A 155 27.25 -5.85 4.84
N SER A 156 26.78 -7.04 4.48
CA SER A 156 27.62 -8.24 4.28
C SER A 156 27.49 -8.79 2.87
N LYS A 157 28.66 -9.09 2.29
CA LYS A 157 28.86 -9.75 0.99
C LYS A 157 28.24 -11.16 0.88
N ALA A 158 27.89 -11.81 1.99
CA ALA A 158 27.52 -13.23 2.00
C ALA A 158 26.20 -13.55 2.70
N ASN A 159 25.51 -12.57 3.29
CA ASN A 159 24.41 -12.83 4.22
C ASN A 159 23.02 -12.49 3.66
N ARG A 160 22.01 -13.25 4.10
CA ARG A 160 20.60 -13.08 3.72
C ARG A 160 19.90 -11.93 4.45
N ASN A 161 20.47 -11.47 5.58
CA ASN A 161 19.92 -10.40 6.44
C ASN A 161 20.75 -9.10 6.38
N ASP A 162 21.17 -8.71 5.19
CA ASP A 162 21.93 -7.48 4.94
C ASP A 162 21.05 -6.23 5.17
N PHE A 163 21.58 -5.23 5.88
CA PHE A 163 20.94 -3.93 6.08
C PHE A 163 20.37 -3.36 4.78
N SER A 164 21.17 -3.35 3.72
CA SER A 164 20.81 -2.69 2.47
C SER A 164 19.66 -3.42 1.78
N LYS A 165 19.62 -4.76 1.86
CA LYS A 165 18.53 -5.58 1.30
C LYS A 165 17.25 -5.40 2.09
N LEU A 166 17.34 -5.44 3.42
CA LEU A 166 16.19 -5.20 4.31
C LEU A 166 15.62 -3.80 4.07
N TYR A 167 16.47 -2.79 3.99
CA TYR A 167 16.05 -1.42 3.76
C TYR A 167 15.30 -1.28 2.43
N LEU A 168 15.85 -1.84 1.35
CA LEU A 168 15.23 -1.82 0.03
C LEU A 168 13.84 -2.47 0.03
N HIS A 169 13.72 -3.65 0.64
CA HIS A 169 12.46 -4.36 0.72
C HIS A 169 11.39 -3.53 1.44
N TRP A 170 11.71 -3.00 2.62
CA TRP A 170 10.74 -2.23 3.42
C TRP A 170 10.38 -0.89 2.77
N VAL A 171 11.34 -0.20 2.14
CA VAL A 171 11.07 1.05 1.42
C VAL A 171 10.18 0.81 0.21
N ALA A 172 10.47 -0.23 -0.58
CA ALA A 172 9.66 -0.56 -1.74
C ALA A 172 8.22 -0.87 -1.31
N ASP A 173 8.04 -1.76 -0.34
CA ASP A 173 6.71 -2.12 0.19
C ASP A 173 5.94 -0.90 0.73
N TRP A 174 6.61 0.00 1.46
CA TRP A 174 5.99 1.22 1.98
C TRP A 174 5.55 2.18 0.88
N LEU A 175 6.42 2.44 -0.11
CA LEU A 175 6.09 3.31 -1.24
C LEU A 175 4.87 2.79 -2.02
N HIS A 176 4.72 1.48 -2.12
CA HIS A 176 3.59 0.84 -2.80
C HIS A 176 2.29 0.81 -1.99
N THR A 177 2.34 0.98 -0.66
CA THR A 177 1.15 0.83 0.21
C THR A 177 0.47 2.17 0.45
N LEU A 178 -0.78 2.33 -0.02
CA LEU A 178 -1.55 3.60 0.08
C LEU A 178 -1.85 3.99 1.54
N ASN A 179 -2.46 3.09 2.32
CA ASN A 179 -2.75 3.30 3.74
C ASN A 179 -1.55 3.07 4.67
N SER A 180 -0.34 3.39 4.20
CA SER A 180 0.84 3.33 5.06
C SER A 180 0.85 4.49 6.05
N ASN A 181 1.54 4.28 7.17
CA ASN A 181 1.75 5.32 8.17
C ASN A 181 2.67 6.45 7.65
N GLN A 182 2.57 7.62 8.28
CA GLN A 182 3.53 8.71 8.14
C GLN A 182 4.89 8.28 8.66
N TYR A 183 5.69 7.69 7.78
CA TYR A 183 6.92 7.02 8.17
C TYR A 183 8.15 7.79 7.71
N GLN A 184 8.83 8.45 8.65
CA GLN A 184 10.06 9.21 8.36
C GLN A 184 11.35 8.39 8.59
N GLY A 185 11.25 7.16 9.11
CA GLY A 185 12.43 6.33 9.39
C GLY A 185 13.27 6.04 8.16
N PHE A 186 12.65 5.88 7.00
CA PHE A 186 13.37 5.68 5.75
C PHE A 186 14.19 6.91 5.37
N ILE A 187 13.65 8.12 5.53
CA ILE A 187 14.38 9.36 5.24
C ILE A 187 15.65 9.45 6.08
N ILE A 188 15.56 9.14 7.37
CA ILE A 188 16.70 9.19 8.31
C ILE A 188 17.77 8.17 7.95
N LEU A 189 17.36 7.02 7.43
CA LEU A 189 18.26 5.94 7.03
C LEU A 189 18.81 6.09 5.59
N LEU A 190 18.34 7.06 4.79
CA LEU A 190 18.83 7.27 3.42
C LEU A 190 20.35 7.48 3.36
N PRO A 191 20.97 8.38 4.15
CA PRO A 191 22.42 8.56 4.13
C PRO A 191 23.17 7.27 4.48
N PHE A 192 22.67 6.50 5.46
CA PHE A 192 23.22 5.20 5.82
C PHE A 192 23.13 4.21 4.67
N TRP A 193 21.97 4.12 4.02
CA TRP A 193 21.78 3.21 2.90
C TRP A 193 22.73 3.54 1.75
N PHE A 194 22.79 4.81 1.30
CA PHE A 194 23.68 5.20 0.20
C PHE A 194 25.16 4.97 0.51
N THR A 195 25.62 5.32 1.73
CA THR A 195 27.02 5.11 2.12
C THR A 195 27.35 3.63 2.36
N SER A 196 26.36 2.81 2.74
CA SER A 196 26.53 1.36 2.88
C SER A 196 26.81 0.67 1.54
N LEU A 197 26.34 1.22 0.42
CA LEU A 197 26.56 0.65 -0.93
C LEU A 197 28.06 0.48 -1.25
N ARG A 198 28.94 1.30 -0.66
CA ARG A 198 30.41 1.20 -0.82
C ARG A 198 30.99 -0.08 -0.21
N TYR A 199 30.24 -0.72 0.68
CA TYR A 199 30.63 -1.95 1.37
C TYR A 199 29.95 -3.19 0.79
N MET A 200 29.04 -3.00 -0.17
CA MET A 200 28.41 -4.08 -0.93
C MET A 200 29.32 -4.58 -2.05
N ASP A 201 29.09 -5.81 -2.50
CA ASP A 201 29.63 -6.31 -3.76
C ASP A 201 28.50 -6.71 -4.71
N GLU A 202 28.88 -7.22 -5.88
CA GLU A 202 27.94 -7.57 -6.95
C GLU A 202 27.04 -8.77 -6.60
N SER A 203 27.27 -9.47 -5.49
CA SER A 203 26.42 -10.58 -5.04
C SER A 203 24.97 -10.17 -4.78
N ILE A 204 24.70 -8.87 -4.53
CA ILE A 204 23.33 -8.36 -4.42
C ILE A 204 22.52 -8.60 -5.72
N PHE A 205 23.18 -8.59 -6.87
CA PHE A 205 22.56 -8.78 -8.18
C PHE A 205 22.47 -10.25 -8.62
N GLU A 206 23.08 -11.19 -7.88
CA GLU A 206 22.96 -12.63 -8.17
C GLU A 206 21.52 -13.15 -7.95
N TRP A 207 20.69 -12.39 -7.23
CA TRP A 207 19.32 -12.76 -6.93
C TRP A 207 18.37 -11.87 -7.72
N ASP A 208 17.64 -12.47 -8.67
CA ASP A 208 16.69 -11.77 -9.54
C ASP A 208 15.67 -10.93 -8.75
N GLN A 209 15.24 -11.43 -7.59
CA GLN A 209 14.30 -10.70 -6.74
C GLN A 209 14.86 -9.36 -6.23
N ASN A 210 16.15 -9.28 -5.90
CA ASN A 210 16.77 -8.01 -5.46
C ASN A 210 16.87 -7.02 -6.63
N VAL A 211 17.23 -7.51 -7.81
CA VAL A 211 17.29 -6.70 -9.04
C VAL A 211 15.90 -6.15 -9.34
N LYS A 212 14.87 -6.99 -9.25
CA LYS A 212 13.47 -6.60 -9.43
C LYS A 212 13.04 -5.53 -8.42
N THR A 213 13.29 -5.74 -7.13
CA THR A 213 12.95 -4.75 -6.08
C THR A 213 13.69 -3.42 -6.29
N LEU A 214 14.98 -3.45 -6.64
CA LEU A 214 15.77 -2.25 -6.94
C LEU A 214 15.21 -1.49 -8.14
N ASN A 215 14.92 -2.21 -9.23
CA ASN A 215 14.38 -1.60 -10.44
C ASN A 215 12.99 -0.98 -10.18
N GLN A 216 12.13 -1.67 -9.44
CA GLN A 216 10.82 -1.15 -9.02
C GLN A 216 10.95 0.13 -8.19
N LEU A 217 11.86 0.14 -7.20
CA LEU A 217 12.15 1.33 -6.42
C LEU A 217 12.59 2.50 -7.32
N PHE A 218 13.54 2.27 -8.23
CA PHE A 218 14.05 3.32 -9.11
C PHE A 218 12.97 3.85 -10.06
N ILE A 219 12.14 2.99 -10.63
CA ILE A 219 10.98 3.41 -11.44
C ILE A 219 10.03 4.26 -10.60
N TYR A 220 9.72 3.85 -9.38
CA TYR A 220 8.82 4.60 -8.49
C TYR A 220 9.37 5.98 -8.14
N ILE A 221 10.68 6.08 -7.86
CA ILE A 221 11.34 7.35 -7.54
C ILE A 221 11.41 8.27 -8.78
N ARG A 222 11.82 7.74 -9.94
CA ARG A 222 11.98 8.51 -11.19
C ARG A 222 10.64 9.00 -11.73
N HIS A 223 9.60 8.19 -11.60
CA HIS A 223 8.26 8.48 -12.10
C HIS A 223 7.25 8.62 -10.97
N PHE A 224 7.64 9.27 -9.87
CA PHE A 224 6.79 9.40 -8.69
C PHE A 224 5.43 10.02 -9.01
N ILE A 225 4.36 9.37 -8.55
CA ILE A 225 2.98 9.84 -8.71
C ILE A 225 2.49 10.24 -7.32
N PRO A 226 2.15 11.53 -7.09
CA PRO A 226 1.70 11.97 -5.79
C PRO A 226 0.33 11.37 -5.45
N GLU A 227 0.14 11.06 -4.17
CA GLU A 227 -1.12 10.60 -3.59
C GLU A 227 -1.95 11.78 -3.08
N HIS A 228 -3.27 11.60 -2.96
CA HIS A 228 -4.16 12.62 -2.41
C HIS A 228 -3.78 12.98 -0.96
N SER A 229 -4.03 14.22 -0.53
CA SER A 229 -3.61 14.73 0.79
C SER A 229 -4.39 14.13 1.97
N CYS A 230 -5.49 13.42 1.69
CA CYS A 230 -6.24 12.68 2.71
C CYS A 230 -5.48 11.46 3.22
N HIS A 231 -4.51 10.95 2.46
CA HIS A 231 -3.68 9.83 2.87
C HIS A 231 -2.58 10.31 3.80
N ALA A 232 -2.47 9.68 4.97
CA ALA A 232 -1.52 10.06 6.00
C ALA A 232 -0.09 10.13 5.44
N ALA A 233 0.37 9.09 4.73
CA ALA A 233 1.75 9.01 4.22
C ALA A 233 2.07 9.89 3.01
N SER A 234 1.08 10.54 2.35
CA SER A 234 1.28 11.23 1.06
C SER A 234 2.45 12.23 1.10
N GLN A 235 2.47 13.09 2.11
CA GLN A 235 3.53 14.10 2.29
C GLN A 235 4.88 13.45 2.62
N ALA A 236 4.90 12.43 3.49
CA ALA A 236 6.13 11.73 3.87
C ALA A 236 6.79 11.01 2.68
N LYS A 237 5.99 10.38 1.80
CA LYS A 237 6.49 9.75 0.57
C LYS A 237 7.08 10.76 -0.40
N LYS A 238 6.42 11.91 -0.57
CA LYS A 238 6.93 13.02 -1.40
C LYS A 238 8.26 13.56 -0.87
N GLU A 239 8.37 13.74 0.44
CA GLU A 239 9.62 14.14 1.09
C GLU A 239 10.72 13.10 0.91
N PHE A 240 10.38 11.81 1.06
CA PHE A 240 11.29 10.71 0.84
C PHE A 240 11.86 10.69 -0.58
N VAL A 241 11.00 10.78 -1.61
CA VAL A 241 11.44 10.82 -3.02
C VAL A 241 12.38 12.00 -3.26
N THR A 242 12.02 13.17 -2.73
CA THR A 242 12.83 14.38 -2.85
C THR A 242 14.22 14.19 -2.22
N GLU A 243 14.28 13.63 -1.01
CA GLU A 243 15.54 13.41 -0.31
C GLU A 243 16.37 12.26 -0.93
N PHE A 244 15.71 11.24 -1.47
CA PHE A 244 16.36 10.17 -2.22
C PHE A 244 17.11 10.73 -3.42
N LEU A 245 16.47 11.60 -4.22
CA LEU A 245 17.09 12.23 -5.37
C LEU A 245 18.32 13.08 -4.98
N LYS A 246 18.22 13.86 -3.89
CA LYS A 246 19.39 14.59 -3.35
C LYS A 246 20.51 13.64 -2.90
N CYS A 247 20.16 12.50 -2.32
CA CYS A 247 21.16 11.50 -1.93
C CYS A 247 21.84 10.86 -3.15
N VAL A 248 21.11 10.62 -4.25
CA VAL A 248 21.73 10.19 -5.53
C VAL A 248 22.74 11.22 -6.01
N GLU A 249 22.39 12.51 -6.01
CA GLU A 249 23.32 13.59 -6.42
C GLU A 249 24.53 13.72 -5.49
N LYS A 250 24.32 13.59 -4.18
CA LYS A 250 25.36 13.77 -3.16
C LYS A 250 26.32 12.58 -3.07
N TYR A 251 25.78 11.36 -3.04
CA TYR A 251 26.54 10.14 -2.74
C TYR A 251 26.88 9.32 -3.98
N GLY A 252 26.07 9.45 -5.04
CA GLY A 252 26.11 8.57 -6.20
C GLY A 252 25.64 7.15 -5.90
N LEU A 253 25.58 6.33 -6.95
CA LEU A 253 25.39 4.88 -6.85
C LEU A 253 26.76 4.23 -7.05
N SER A 254 27.27 3.52 -6.04
CA SER A 254 28.65 3.03 -6.03
C SER A 254 28.89 1.78 -6.88
N LEU A 255 27.84 1.04 -7.23
CA LEU A 255 27.92 -0.17 -8.04
C LEU A 255 27.47 0.13 -9.47
N VAL A 256 28.27 -0.28 -10.47
CA VAL A 256 28.00 -0.03 -11.89
C VAL A 256 26.61 -0.50 -12.29
N ARG A 257 26.22 -1.72 -11.89
CA ARG A 257 24.90 -2.27 -12.20
C ARG A 257 23.74 -1.47 -11.57
N MET A 258 23.92 -0.85 -10.40
CA MET A 258 22.90 0.05 -9.84
C MET A 258 22.76 1.32 -10.68
N THR A 259 23.88 1.89 -11.15
CA THR A 259 23.84 3.05 -12.06
C THR A 259 23.15 2.69 -13.37
N GLU A 260 23.43 1.51 -13.94
CA GLU A 260 22.71 1.03 -15.13
C GLU A 260 21.21 0.92 -14.89
N LEU A 261 20.77 0.27 -13.81
CA LEU A 261 19.35 0.16 -13.46
C LEU A 261 18.70 1.54 -13.24
N TRP A 262 19.42 2.50 -12.66
CA TRP A 262 18.93 3.86 -12.43
C TRP A 262 18.73 4.64 -13.73
N GLU A 263 19.61 4.46 -14.71
CA GLU A 263 19.47 5.05 -16.04
C GLU A 263 18.42 4.32 -16.89
N GLU A 264 18.36 2.98 -16.81
CA GLU A 264 17.30 2.16 -17.42
C GLU A 264 15.92 2.60 -16.91
N ALA A 265 15.75 2.79 -15.60
CA ALA A 265 14.49 3.25 -15.01
C ALA A 265 14.05 4.64 -15.51
N ALA A 266 14.99 5.51 -15.87
CA ALA A 266 14.68 6.82 -16.44
C ALA A 266 14.08 6.72 -17.86
N GLN A 267 14.49 5.70 -18.60
CA GLN A 267 14.04 5.43 -19.97
C GLN A 267 12.78 4.56 -20.01
N ASN A 268 12.60 3.70 -19.01
CA ASN A 268 11.44 2.85 -18.87
C ASN A 268 10.20 3.72 -18.57
N LYS A 269 9.44 4.01 -19.62
CA LYS A 269 8.12 4.61 -19.49
C LYS A 269 7.14 3.48 -19.27
N GLU A 270 6.37 3.55 -18.20
CA GLU A 270 5.35 2.54 -17.84
C GLU A 270 4.28 2.29 -18.96
N ASP A 271 4.27 3.12 -20.01
CA ASP A 271 3.50 3.03 -21.26
C ASP A 271 3.88 1.83 -22.17
N GLU A 272 5.07 1.22 -22.02
CA GLU A 272 5.53 0.16 -22.95
C GLU A 272 4.69 -1.12 -22.95
N SER A 273 3.80 -1.29 -21.96
CA SER A 273 2.85 -2.41 -21.89
C SER A 273 1.78 -2.39 -23.00
N VAL A 274 1.49 -1.25 -23.63
CA VAL A 274 0.56 -1.14 -24.77
C VAL A 274 1.33 -1.32 -26.08
N GLY A 275 1.58 -2.59 -26.45
CA GLY A 275 2.38 -2.95 -27.64
C GLY A 275 1.78 -2.56 -29.00
N ARG A 276 0.47 -2.21 -29.06
CA ARG A 276 -0.22 -1.72 -30.27
C ARG A 276 -1.32 -0.73 -29.90
N GLU A 277 -1.63 0.20 -30.80
CA GLU A 277 -2.77 1.10 -30.63
C GLU A 277 -4.08 0.30 -30.57
N VAL A 278 -4.84 0.48 -29.49
CA VAL A 278 -6.17 -0.12 -29.32
C VAL A 278 -7.16 0.96 -28.93
N ARG A 279 -8.06 1.26 -29.87
CA ARG A 279 -9.14 2.22 -29.64
C ARG A 279 -10.38 1.51 -29.14
N SER A 280 -10.87 1.95 -27.99
CA SER A 280 -12.18 1.55 -27.48
C SER A 280 -13.26 2.37 -28.18
N LEU A 281 -14.44 1.78 -28.37
CA LEU A 281 -15.63 2.53 -28.76
C LEU A 281 -16.35 3.06 -27.51
N PRO A 282 -16.88 4.29 -27.54
CA PRO A 282 -17.68 4.82 -26.46
C PRO A 282 -18.94 3.98 -26.31
N LEU A 283 -19.39 3.84 -25.07
CA LEU A 283 -20.68 3.26 -24.77
C LEU A 283 -21.77 4.30 -25.06
N THR A 284 -22.79 3.90 -25.79
CA THR A 284 -23.91 4.71 -26.25
C THR A 284 -25.21 3.96 -26.02
N SER A 285 -26.36 4.64 -26.18
CA SER A 285 -27.68 4.00 -26.09
C SER A 285 -27.82 2.79 -27.01
N ASP A 286 -27.20 2.83 -28.19
CA ASP A 286 -27.43 1.86 -29.26
C ASP A 286 -26.53 0.63 -29.15
N ASN A 287 -25.50 0.70 -28.31
CA ASN A 287 -24.51 -0.37 -28.15
C ASN A 287 -24.31 -0.80 -26.69
N LEU A 288 -25.12 -0.28 -25.75
CA LEU A 288 -24.98 -0.48 -24.31
C LEU A 288 -24.80 -1.95 -23.93
N GLU A 289 -25.73 -2.81 -24.35
CA GLU A 289 -25.74 -4.23 -24.00
C GLU A 289 -24.54 -4.97 -24.59
N THR A 290 -24.33 -4.85 -25.91
CA THR A 290 -23.20 -5.48 -26.62
C THR A 290 -21.84 -5.03 -26.06
N ARG A 291 -21.71 -3.75 -25.66
CA ARG A 291 -20.45 -3.25 -25.10
C ARG A 291 -20.27 -3.70 -23.66
N LEU A 292 -21.32 -3.71 -22.85
CA LEU A 292 -21.24 -4.22 -21.47
C LEU A 292 -20.85 -5.70 -21.44
N GLU A 293 -21.36 -6.49 -22.40
CA GLU A 293 -21.01 -7.90 -22.58
C GLU A 293 -19.53 -8.10 -22.99
N ASP A 294 -19.02 -7.27 -23.92
CA ASP A 294 -17.68 -7.41 -24.50
C ASP A 294 -16.56 -6.69 -23.73
N ALA A 295 -16.87 -5.74 -22.84
CA ALA A 295 -15.86 -4.90 -22.19
C ALA A 295 -15.67 -5.21 -20.70
N PHE A 296 -14.49 -4.83 -20.23
CA PHE A 296 -14.17 -4.81 -18.82
C PHE A 296 -14.66 -3.51 -18.20
N TYR A 297 -15.33 -3.61 -17.05
CA TYR A 297 -15.82 -2.47 -16.28
C TYR A 297 -15.41 -2.60 -14.82
N ASN A 298 -14.73 -1.58 -14.29
CA ASN A 298 -14.79 -1.31 -12.86
C ASN A 298 -16.07 -0.52 -12.60
N THR A 299 -16.87 -0.97 -11.65
CA THR A 299 -18.14 -0.32 -11.31
C THR A 299 -18.10 0.24 -9.91
N TYR A 300 -18.44 1.51 -9.79
CA TYR A 300 -18.55 2.22 -8.52
C TYR A 300 -19.95 2.83 -8.42
N ILE A 301 -20.49 2.87 -7.20
CA ILE A 301 -21.80 3.44 -6.93
C ILE A 301 -21.72 4.45 -5.78
N CYS A 302 -22.49 5.52 -5.86
CA CYS A 302 -22.65 6.51 -4.80
C CYS A 302 -24.14 6.81 -4.61
N ASP A 303 -24.60 6.79 -3.36
CA ASP A 303 -25.91 7.32 -3.00
C ASP A 303 -25.76 8.84 -2.79
N TYR A 304 -26.35 9.64 -3.68
CA TYR A 304 -26.16 11.08 -3.72
C TYR A 304 -27.44 11.82 -3.34
N LYS A 305 -27.37 12.57 -2.24
CA LYS A 305 -28.51 13.30 -1.64
C LYS A 305 -28.44 14.82 -1.85
N SER A 306 -27.37 15.32 -2.47
CA SER A 306 -27.14 16.75 -2.66
C SER A 306 -27.80 17.28 -3.94
N LYS A 307 -27.98 18.60 -4.03
CA LYS A 307 -28.72 19.29 -5.10
C LYS A 307 -27.93 19.61 -6.39
N PRO A 308 -26.60 19.86 -6.38
CA PRO A 308 -25.87 20.11 -7.61
C PRO A 308 -25.85 18.86 -8.51
N ASP A 309 -25.78 19.06 -9.82
CA ASP A 309 -25.70 17.98 -10.80
C ASP A 309 -24.44 17.12 -10.56
N PRO A 310 -24.58 15.83 -10.19
CA PRO A 310 -23.44 14.97 -9.93
C PRO A 310 -22.57 14.76 -11.18
N VAL A 311 -23.14 14.83 -12.38
CA VAL A 311 -22.36 14.70 -13.62
C VAL A 311 -21.43 15.88 -13.80
N PHE A 312 -21.91 17.09 -13.51
CA PHE A 312 -21.10 18.30 -13.56
C PHE A 312 -19.96 18.25 -12.54
N ILE A 313 -20.26 17.84 -11.30
CA ILE A 313 -19.24 17.70 -10.25
C ILE A 313 -18.14 16.72 -10.66
N ILE A 314 -18.51 15.54 -11.16
CA ILE A 314 -17.54 14.52 -11.57
C ILE A 314 -16.68 15.04 -12.72
N HIS A 315 -17.31 15.72 -13.69
CA HIS A 315 -16.58 16.35 -14.78
C HIS A 315 -15.62 17.45 -14.30
N GLU A 316 -16.06 18.34 -13.42
CA GLU A 316 -15.23 19.42 -12.85
C GLU A 316 -14.00 18.85 -12.12
N ALA A 317 -14.18 17.78 -11.33
CA ALA A 317 -13.08 17.06 -10.70
C ALA A 317 -12.11 16.49 -11.76
N MET A 318 -12.61 15.79 -12.78
CA MET A 318 -11.77 15.25 -13.85
C MET A 318 -11.03 16.34 -14.64
N GLU A 319 -11.69 17.47 -14.94
CA GLU A 319 -11.09 18.60 -15.67
C GLU A 319 -10.00 19.28 -14.84
N SER A 320 -10.27 19.55 -13.56
CA SER A 320 -9.31 20.20 -12.66
C SER A 320 -8.03 19.38 -12.45
N LEU A 321 -8.14 18.04 -12.52
CA LEU A 321 -7.04 17.10 -12.42
C LEU A 321 -6.38 16.80 -13.79
N GLY A 322 -6.87 17.37 -14.90
CA GLY A 322 -6.35 17.12 -16.25
C GLY A 322 -6.64 15.71 -16.79
N LEU A 323 -7.63 15.02 -16.22
CA LEU A 323 -7.99 13.63 -16.55
C LEU A 323 -9.00 13.55 -17.70
N CYS A 324 -9.69 14.64 -18.03
CA CYS A 324 -10.62 14.74 -19.15
C CYS A 324 -10.45 16.09 -19.86
N GLU A 325 -10.28 16.07 -21.18
CA GLU A 325 -10.18 17.27 -22.02
C GLU A 325 -11.52 17.66 -22.64
N GLN A 326 -12.49 16.74 -22.66
CA GLN A 326 -13.82 17.01 -23.18
C GLN A 326 -14.51 18.00 -22.26
N LYS A 327 -15.13 19.05 -22.82
CA LYS A 327 -15.90 20.02 -22.03
C LYS A 327 -17.25 19.44 -21.64
N TYR A 328 -17.70 19.71 -20.42
CA TYR A 328 -19.06 19.37 -20.01
C TYR A 328 -20.08 20.09 -20.88
N ASN A 329 -21.01 19.30 -21.43
CA ASN A 329 -22.18 19.83 -22.12
C ASN A 329 -23.41 19.01 -21.74
N LYS A 330 -24.39 19.69 -21.15
CA LYS A 330 -25.64 19.06 -20.69
C LYS A 330 -26.43 18.39 -21.81
N SER A 331 -26.26 18.80 -23.08
CA SER A 331 -26.95 18.15 -24.21
C SER A 331 -26.47 16.73 -24.49
N ASP A 332 -25.31 16.36 -23.97
CA ASP A 332 -24.68 15.05 -24.22
C ASP A 332 -25.23 13.99 -23.28
N ILE A 333 -25.93 14.41 -22.22
CA ILE A 333 -26.65 13.53 -21.30
C ILE A 333 -27.90 12.97 -22.02
N LYS A 334 -27.98 11.65 -22.14
CA LYS A 334 -29.10 10.94 -22.77
C LYS A 334 -29.84 10.09 -21.76
N LEU A 335 -31.16 10.04 -21.88
CA LEU A 335 -31.97 9.06 -21.14
C LEU A 335 -31.85 7.72 -21.86
N VAL A 336 -31.43 6.67 -21.14
CA VAL A 336 -31.25 5.32 -21.67
C VAL A 336 -31.97 4.31 -20.79
N ASP A 337 -32.55 3.28 -21.41
CA ASP A 337 -33.06 2.11 -20.70
C ASP A 337 -31.90 1.15 -20.41
N ILE A 338 -31.70 0.82 -19.14
CA ILE A 338 -30.63 -0.07 -18.68
C ILE A 338 -31.17 -1.36 -18.05
N SER A 339 -32.48 -1.62 -18.14
CA SER A 339 -33.16 -2.72 -17.44
C SER A 339 -32.58 -4.11 -17.76
N ASN A 340 -32.14 -4.31 -19.00
CA ASN A 340 -31.63 -5.58 -19.50
C ASN A 340 -30.19 -5.87 -19.08
N VAL A 341 -29.46 -4.85 -18.62
CA VAL A 341 -28.06 -4.98 -18.21
C VAL A 341 -27.90 -4.99 -16.70
N LEU A 342 -28.96 -4.71 -15.93
CA LEU A 342 -28.96 -4.77 -14.46
C LEU A 342 -29.37 -6.15 -13.93
N THR A 343 -28.75 -6.56 -12.82
CA THR A 343 -29.15 -7.78 -12.09
C THR A 343 -30.58 -7.65 -11.53
N SER A 344 -31.24 -8.78 -11.30
CA SER A 344 -32.58 -8.82 -10.69
C SER A 344 -32.61 -8.20 -9.30
N GLU A 345 -31.55 -8.43 -8.54
CA GLU A 345 -31.35 -8.04 -7.16
C GLU A 345 -31.20 -6.52 -7.06
N PHE A 346 -30.36 -5.91 -7.91
CA PHE A 346 -30.21 -4.46 -7.95
C PHE A 346 -31.48 -3.76 -8.45
N LYS A 347 -32.19 -4.33 -9.44
CA LYS A 347 -33.52 -3.82 -9.85
C LYS A 347 -34.54 -3.85 -8.72
N SER A 348 -34.49 -4.90 -7.90
CA SER A 348 -35.34 -5.02 -6.71
C SER A 348 -34.99 -3.96 -5.66
N GLU A 349 -33.71 -3.66 -5.45
CA GLU A 349 -33.26 -2.55 -4.58
C GLU A 349 -33.81 -1.20 -5.06
N LEU A 350 -33.81 -0.96 -6.37
CA LEU A 350 -34.40 0.22 -6.98
C LEU A 350 -35.93 0.21 -6.95
N CYS A 351 -36.55 -0.94 -6.68
CA CYS A 351 -38.00 -1.17 -6.68
C CYS A 351 -38.65 -0.77 -8.03
N HIS A 352 -37.99 -1.14 -9.14
CA HIS A 352 -38.42 -0.86 -10.51
C HIS A 352 -38.17 -2.07 -11.43
N ASP A 353 -39.20 -2.50 -12.17
CA ASP A 353 -39.06 -3.54 -13.21
C ASP A 353 -38.37 -3.00 -14.48
N THR A 354 -38.60 -1.71 -14.78
CA THR A 354 -37.96 -0.98 -15.87
C THR A 354 -37.19 0.20 -15.29
N VAL A 355 -35.89 0.25 -15.56
CA VAL A 355 -34.95 1.22 -15.02
C VAL A 355 -34.38 2.07 -16.13
N HIS A 356 -34.65 3.38 -16.07
CA HIS A 356 -34.03 4.37 -16.93
C HIS A 356 -32.92 5.11 -16.18
N ALA A 357 -31.85 5.46 -16.88
CA ALA A 357 -30.76 6.28 -16.34
C ALA A 357 -30.43 7.44 -17.27
N TYR A 358 -30.03 8.57 -16.68
CA TYR A 358 -29.33 9.62 -17.43
C TYR A 358 -27.88 9.20 -17.59
N HIS A 359 -27.46 8.99 -18.83
CA HIS A 359 -26.12 8.50 -19.17
C HIS A 359 -25.32 9.56 -19.91
N VAL A 360 -24.04 9.66 -19.56
CA VAL A 360 -23.02 10.37 -20.33
C VAL A 360 -21.72 9.57 -20.33
N CYS A 361 -20.94 9.74 -21.38
CA CYS A 361 -19.66 9.07 -21.60
C CYS A 361 -18.58 10.12 -21.83
N PHE A 362 -17.54 10.10 -21.00
CA PHE A 362 -16.38 10.97 -21.11
C PHE A 362 -15.16 10.17 -21.57
N GLN A 363 -14.48 10.65 -22.61
CA GLN A 363 -13.17 10.11 -22.97
C GLN A 363 -12.12 10.65 -22.00
N LEU A 364 -11.37 9.74 -21.39
CA LEU A 364 -10.28 10.11 -20.49
C LEU A 364 -9.04 10.49 -21.30
N SER A 365 -8.26 11.42 -20.76
CA SER A 365 -7.04 11.92 -21.41
C SER A 365 -5.96 10.83 -21.44
N PRO A 366 -5.00 10.89 -22.38
CA PRO A 366 -3.81 10.04 -22.35
C PRO A 366 -3.04 10.16 -21.03
N PHE A 367 -3.14 11.32 -20.37
CA PHE A 367 -2.64 11.51 -19.02
C PHE A 367 -3.34 10.55 -18.06
N TYR A 368 -4.66 10.36 -18.05
CA TYR A 368 -5.28 9.39 -17.12
C TYR A 368 -4.66 7.97 -17.17
N ILE A 369 -4.35 7.48 -18.36
CA ILE A 369 -3.90 6.10 -18.60
C ILE A 369 -2.36 5.98 -18.54
N GLY A 370 -1.66 7.06 -18.88
CA GLY A 370 -0.21 7.07 -19.11
C GLY A 370 0.19 6.64 -20.52
N SER A 371 -0.74 6.59 -21.47
CA SER A 371 -0.51 6.13 -22.85
C SER A 371 -1.44 6.84 -23.84
N GLU A 372 -0.90 7.25 -24.99
CA GLU A 372 -1.71 7.71 -26.14
C GLU A 372 -2.27 6.55 -26.98
N LYS A 373 -1.76 5.33 -26.78
CA LYS A 373 -2.10 4.16 -27.59
C LYS A 373 -3.39 3.47 -27.14
N LEU A 374 -3.96 3.88 -26.01
CA LEU A 374 -5.13 3.26 -25.42
C LEU A 374 -6.20 4.32 -25.13
N THR A 375 -7.44 4.02 -25.49
CA THR A 375 -8.59 4.87 -25.15
C THR A 375 -9.40 4.25 -24.03
N VAL A 376 -9.62 5.01 -22.95
CA VAL A 376 -10.52 4.64 -21.85
C VAL A 376 -11.65 5.66 -21.78
N TYR A 377 -12.86 5.17 -21.52
CA TYR A 377 -14.01 6.02 -21.26
C TYR A 377 -14.53 5.84 -19.84
N GLN A 378 -14.92 6.96 -19.24
CA GLN A 378 -15.68 7.02 -18.00
C GLN A 378 -17.16 7.20 -18.34
N ASN A 379 -17.97 6.20 -18.01
CA ASN A 379 -19.42 6.26 -18.13
C ASN A 379 -20.01 6.66 -16.77
N ILE A 380 -21.00 7.55 -16.81
CA ILE A 380 -21.75 7.97 -15.63
C ILE A 380 -23.22 7.72 -15.90
N PHE A 381 -23.87 6.96 -15.03
CA PHE A 381 -25.31 6.72 -15.02
C PHE A 381 -25.90 7.35 -13.76
N VAL A 382 -26.89 8.22 -13.93
CA VAL A 382 -27.65 8.81 -12.83
C VAL A 382 -29.05 8.24 -12.86
N LEU A 383 -29.39 7.54 -11.79
CA LEU A 383 -30.67 6.90 -11.57
C LEU A 383 -31.41 7.65 -10.47
N VAL A 384 -32.74 7.62 -10.53
CA VAL A 384 -33.61 8.13 -9.46
C VAL A 384 -34.26 6.91 -8.82
N ASP A 385 -34.09 6.75 -7.51
CA ASP A 385 -34.80 5.70 -6.76
C ASP A 385 -36.24 6.14 -6.43
N ASN A 386 -37.06 5.21 -5.91
CA ASN A 386 -38.44 5.49 -5.52
C ASN A 386 -38.60 6.56 -4.41
N ASN A 387 -37.53 6.88 -3.69
CA ASN A 387 -37.51 7.92 -2.66
C ASN A 387 -37.02 9.27 -3.20
N ASN A 388 -36.87 9.40 -4.53
CA ASN A 388 -36.26 10.54 -5.22
C ASN A 388 -34.80 10.82 -4.80
N ASN A 389 -34.08 9.82 -4.28
CA ASN A 389 -32.63 9.93 -4.13
C ASN A 389 -31.95 9.61 -5.46
N LEU A 390 -30.80 10.25 -5.68
CA LEU A 390 -29.98 9.95 -6.85
C LEU A 390 -29.02 8.81 -6.52
N LYS A 391 -29.01 7.77 -7.35
CA LYS A 391 -27.94 6.78 -7.37
C LYS A 391 -27.05 7.08 -8.57
N VAL A 392 -25.77 7.30 -8.31
CA VAL A 392 -24.77 7.59 -9.34
C VAL A 392 -23.91 6.37 -9.51
N ILE A 393 -23.91 5.78 -10.70
CA ILE A 393 -23.04 4.66 -11.06
C ILE A 393 -21.97 5.18 -12.01
N MET A 394 -20.71 4.89 -11.70
CA MET A 394 -19.56 5.26 -12.49
C MET A 394 -18.87 3.98 -12.99
N THR A 395 -18.69 3.86 -14.31
CA THR A 395 -17.98 2.70 -14.91
C THR A 395 -16.85 3.09 -15.84
N GLU A 396 -15.69 2.47 -15.65
CA GLU A 396 -14.51 2.68 -16.51
C GLU A 396 -14.46 1.60 -17.57
N SER A 397 -14.35 1.96 -18.85
CA SER A 397 -14.41 1.01 -19.96
C SER A 397 -13.20 1.10 -20.88
N SER A 398 -12.62 -0.08 -21.21
CA SER A 398 -11.45 -0.21 -22.08
C SER A 398 -11.50 -1.50 -22.88
N ALA A 399 -10.90 -1.49 -24.07
CA ALA A 399 -10.73 -2.64 -24.94
C ALA A 399 -9.60 -3.59 -24.47
N LEU A 400 -8.68 -3.15 -23.61
CA LEU A 400 -7.57 -3.97 -23.08
C LEU A 400 -7.58 -4.02 -21.55
N ARG A 401 -8.34 -4.97 -21.00
CA ARG A 401 -8.49 -5.19 -19.55
C ARG A 401 -7.16 -5.28 -18.78
N ASN A 402 -6.33 -6.27 -19.11
CA ASN A 402 -5.15 -6.62 -18.30
C ASN A 402 -4.09 -5.51 -18.34
N VAL A 403 -4.03 -4.76 -19.43
CA VAL A 403 -3.05 -3.67 -19.59
C VAL A 403 -3.43 -2.47 -18.71
N VAL A 404 -4.72 -2.15 -18.62
CA VAL A 404 -5.24 -1.05 -17.78
C VAL A 404 -5.09 -1.38 -16.29
N CYS A 405 -5.49 -2.59 -15.88
CA CYS A 405 -5.48 -2.96 -14.47
C CYS A 405 -4.06 -3.09 -13.88
N ASN A 406 -3.08 -3.39 -14.72
CA ASN A 406 -1.68 -3.50 -14.31
C ASN A 406 -0.91 -2.17 -14.42
N SER A 407 -1.54 -1.10 -14.91
CA SER A 407 -0.90 0.22 -15.00
C SER A 407 -0.96 0.92 -13.65
N ARG A 408 0.23 1.23 -13.09
CA ARG A 408 0.37 2.03 -11.86
C ARG A 408 -0.21 3.43 -12.06
N ILE A 409 0.11 4.07 -13.18
CA ILE A 409 -0.40 5.39 -13.55
C ILE A 409 -1.92 5.42 -13.50
N PHE A 410 -2.57 4.50 -14.20
CA PHE A 410 -4.03 4.41 -14.25
C PHE A 410 -4.61 4.21 -12.85
N SER A 411 -4.08 3.25 -12.10
CA SER A 411 -4.57 2.92 -10.76
C SER A 411 -4.43 4.10 -9.80
N SER A 412 -3.27 4.76 -9.78
CA SER A 412 -3.02 5.93 -8.93
C SER A 412 -3.88 7.13 -9.29
N ARG A 413 -4.05 7.44 -10.59
CA ARG A 413 -4.89 8.58 -11.03
C ARG A 413 -6.37 8.36 -10.76
N ARG A 414 -6.84 7.12 -10.94
CA ARG A 414 -8.19 6.71 -10.56
C ARG A 414 -8.45 6.89 -9.07
N LEU A 415 -7.53 6.39 -8.24
CA LEU A 415 -7.66 6.53 -6.79
C LEU A 415 -7.66 8.01 -6.38
N PHE A 416 -6.76 8.81 -6.95
CA PHE A 416 -6.74 10.25 -6.70
C PHE A 416 -8.08 10.92 -7.06
N LEU A 417 -8.67 10.57 -8.21
CA LEU A 417 -10.01 11.05 -8.59
C LEU A 417 -11.07 10.64 -7.56
N MET A 418 -11.06 9.38 -7.12
CA MET A 418 -12.01 8.87 -6.12
C MET A 418 -11.87 9.58 -4.78
N ASP A 419 -10.64 9.85 -4.33
CA ASP A 419 -10.37 10.61 -3.12
C ASP A 419 -10.82 12.07 -3.26
N THR A 420 -10.51 12.73 -4.37
CA THR A 420 -10.98 14.11 -4.64
C THR A 420 -12.51 14.19 -4.64
N LEU A 421 -13.19 13.26 -5.30
CA LEU A 421 -14.66 13.19 -5.30
C LEU A 421 -15.22 13.00 -3.89
N ARG A 422 -14.58 12.18 -3.05
CA ARG A 422 -15.00 11.96 -1.66
C ARG A 422 -14.76 13.19 -0.78
N GLU A 423 -13.53 13.67 -0.74
CA GLU A 423 -13.06 14.67 0.23
C GLU A 423 -13.47 16.09 -0.14
N GLU A 424 -13.45 16.44 -1.43
CA GLU A 424 -13.71 17.80 -1.89
C GLU A 424 -15.15 18.01 -2.33
N HIS A 425 -15.82 16.94 -2.80
CA HIS A 425 -17.14 17.03 -3.40
C HIS A 425 -18.23 16.21 -2.68
N GLY A 426 -17.89 15.42 -1.66
CA GLY A 426 -18.84 14.62 -0.89
C GLY A 426 -19.47 13.45 -1.68
N LEU A 427 -18.87 13.05 -2.80
CA LEU A 427 -19.24 11.88 -3.61
C LEU A 427 -18.42 10.66 -3.19
N GLY A 428 -18.85 10.02 -2.10
CA GLY A 428 -18.24 8.80 -1.58
C GLY A 428 -18.63 7.57 -2.38
N PHE A 429 -17.94 7.31 -3.50
CA PHE A 429 -18.14 6.11 -4.29
C PHE A 429 -17.67 4.85 -3.56
N LYS A 430 -18.45 3.78 -3.69
CA LYS A 430 -18.18 2.44 -3.15
C LYS A 430 -18.26 1.37 -4.23
N ARG A 431 -17.63 0.22 -4.00
CA ARG A 431 -17.78 -0.99 -4.82
C ARG A 431 -18.80 -1.93 -4.19
N TYR A 432 -19.49 -2.74 -5.01
CA TYR A 432 -20.17 -3.93 -4.50
C TYR A 432 -19.21 -5.10 -4.61
N LEU A 433 -18.96 -5.78 -3.50
CA LEU A 433 -18.18 -7.01 -3.45
C LEU A 433 -19.08 -8.16 -3.04
N ASN A 434 -18.96 -9.29 -3.74
CA ASN A 434 -19.70 -10.52 -3.48
C ASN A 434 -18.85 -11.44 -2.61
N TYR A 435 -18.72 -11.12 -1.32
CA TYR A 435 -18.14 -12.06 -0.36
C TYR A 435 -19.19 -13.10 0.02
N THR A 436 -18.75 -14.33 0.27
CA THR A 436 -19.61 -15.42 0.71
C THR A 436 -19.56 -15.50 2.23
N HIS A 437 -20.72 -15.52 2.90
CA HIS A 437 -20.81 -15.77 4.34
C HIS A 437 -20.75 -17.28 4.68
N ASP A 438 -19.87 -18.02 3.99
CA ASP A 438 -19.64 -19.45 4.25
C ASP A 438 -18.32 -19.59 5.02
N ASP A 439 -18.39 -20.09 6.26
CA ASP A 439 -17.22 -20.35 7.13
C ASP A 439 -16.22 -21.35 6.52
N SER A 440 -16.57 -22.03 5.43
CA SER A 440 -15.69 -22.94 4.68
C SER A 440 -15.07 -22.32 3.42
N ASP A 441 -15.44 -21.08 3.08
CA ASP A 441 -14.91 -20.34 1.93
C ASP A 441 -13.80 -19.37 2.40
N PRO A 442 -12.60 -19.40 1.79
CA PRO A 442 -11.52 -18.43 2.02
C PRO A 442 -11.84 -16.99 1.58
N ASN A 443 -13.12 -16.63 1.46
CA ASN A 443 -13.58 -15.28 1.11
C ASN A 443 -14.76 -14.86 2.00
N SER A 444 -14.68 -15.13 3.31
CA SER A 444 -15.68 -14.71 4.28
C SER A 444 -15.29 -13.40 4.98
N ILE A 445 -16.30 -12.65 5.46
CA ILE A 445 -16.11 -11.46 6.31
C ILE A 445 -16.58 -11.79 7.75
N PRO A 446 -15.79 -11.47 8.80
CA PRO A 446 -14.44 -10.93 8.72
C PRO A 446 -13.47 -11.96 8.13
N PRO A 447 -12.47 -11.51 7.35
CA PRO A 447 -11.49 -12.41 6.77
C PRO A 447 -10.75 -13.19 7.86
N GLU A 448 -10.30 -14.39 7.53
CA GLU A 448 -9.40 -15.15 8.41
C GLU A 448 -8.18 -14.27 8.77
N PRO A 449 -7.57 -14.44 9.97
CA PRO A 449 -6.44 -13.63 10.40
C PRO A 449 -5.31 -13.52 9.37
N GLU A 450 -5.09 -14.58 8.57
CA GLU A 450 -4.07 -14.65 7.53
C GLU A 450 -4.38 -13.74 6.31
N GLU A 451 -5.65 -13.40 6.08
CA GLU A 451 -6.14 -12.63 4.93
C GLU A 451 -6.43 -11.16 5.26
N TYR A 452 -6.37 -10.79 6.54
CA TYR A 452 -6.71 -9.45 7.02
C TYR A 452 -5.84 -8.33 6.42
N LEU A 453 -4.54 -8.59 6.18
CA LEU A 453 -3.68 -7.60 5.55
C LEU A 453 -4.12 -7.32 4.10
N THR A 454 -4.54 -8.37 3.38
CA THR A 454 -5.09 -8.22 2.03
C THR A 454 -6.43 -7.49 2.09
N TYR A 455 -7.28 -7.80 3.07
CA TYR A 455 -8.52 -7.05 3.34
C TYR A 455 -8.29 -5.56 3.62
N LEU A 456 -7.30 -5.19 4.45
CA LEU A 456 -6.96 -3.79 4.71
C LEU A 456 -6.51 -3.05 3.45
N LYS A 457 -5.71 -3.69 2.59
CA LYS A 457 -5.35 -3.13 1.26
C LYS A 457 -6.58 -2.93 0.37
N LEU A 458 -7.65 -3.68 0.58
CA LEU A 458 -8.87 -3.55 -0.20
C LEU A 458 -9.76 -2.41 0.29
N LEU A 459 -9.50 -1.82 1.45
CA LEU A 459 -10.25 -0.66 1.95
C LEU A 459 -9.87 0.67 1.27
N ASP A 460 -8.86 0.69 0.41
CA ASP A 460 -8.43 1.89 -0.34
C ASP A 460 -9.59 2.56 -1.11
N ILE A 461 -10.53 1.76 -1.61
CA ILE A 461 -11.83 2.22 -2.08
C ILE A 461 -12.91 1.54 -1.23
N PRO A 462 -13.79 2.30 -0.55
CA PRO A 462 -14.87 1.72 0.24
C PRO A 462 -15.67 0.69 -0.56
N PHE A 463 -16.18 -0.32 0.11
CA PHE A 463 -17.06 -1.29 -0.51
C PHE A 463 -18.22 -1.65 0.42
N GLU A 464 -19.29 -2.14 -0.19
CA GLU A 464 -20.44 -2.74 0.48
C GLU A 464 -20.47 -4.21 0.10
N ASP A 465 -20.60 -5.06 1.10
CA ASP A 465 -20.75 -6.50 0.90
C ASP A 465 -22.18 -6.79 0.43
N LYS A 466 -22.30 -7.27 -0.80
CA LYS A 466 -23.54 -7.57 -1.50
C LYS A 466 -23.36 -8.92 -2.18
N ASP A 467 -24.27 -9.84 -1.96
CA ASP A 467 -24.33 -11.13 -2.66
C ASP A 467 -24.67 -11.01 -4.16
N TYR A 468 -24.79 -9.78 -4.68
CA TYR A 468 -25.06 -9.47 -6.06
C TYR A 468 -24.21 -8.32 -6.60
N SER A 469 -24.11 -8.28 -7.92
CA SER A 469 -23.46 -7.21 -8.69
C SER A 469 -24.48 -6.22 -9.25
N ILE A 470 -24.04 -5.03 -9.65
CA ILE A 470 -24.94 -4.02 -10.23
C ILE A 470 -25.40 -4.41 -11.64
N PHE A 471 -24.45 -4.66 -12.55
CA PHE A 471 -24.76 -5.13 -13.91
C PHE A 471 -24.58 -6.65 -14.02
N ILE A 472 -25.33 -7.26 -14.93
CA ILE A 472 -25.22 -8.70 -15.28
C ILE A 472 -23.85 -8.98 -15.91
N TYR A 473 -23.31 -8.00 -16.66
CA TYR A 473 -22.02 -8.09 -17.34
C TYR A 473 -20.97 -7.22 -16.66
N GLY A 474 -19.71 -7.66 -16.68
CA GLY A 474 -18.59 -6.95 -16.06
C GLY A 474 -17.79 -7.82 -15.08
N ALA A 475 -16.68 -7.28 -14.58
CA ALA A 475 -15.87 -7.97 -13.60
C ALA A 475 -16.30 -7.54 -12.19
N TYR A 476 -16.95 -8.44 -11.47
CA TYR A 476 -17.39 -8.23 -10.09
C TYR A 476 -16.74 -9.29 -9.21
N GLY A 477 -15.69 -8.89 -8.49
CA GLY A 477 -15.00 -9.78 -7.58
C GLY A 477 -13.52 -9.48 -7.45
N LEU A 478 -12.97 -9.92 -6.32
CA LEU A 478 -11.59 -9.74 -5.86
C LEU A 478 -10.51 -10.40 -6.72
N GLN A 479 -10.90 -11.09 -7.78
CA GLN A 479 -10.01 -12.02 -8.49
C GLN A 479 -8.98 -11.38 -9.42
N TYR A 480 -8.80 -10.06 -9.40
CA TYR A 480 -7.73 -9.42 -10.16
C TYR A 480 -6.99 -8.41 -9.30
N GLY A 481 -6.48 -8.97 -8.19
CA GLY A 481 -5.17 -8.71 -7.62
C GLY A 481 -4.80 -7.26 -7.45
N VAL A 482 -5.04 -6.73 -6.24
CA VAL A 482 -4.11 -5.76 -5.64
C VAL A 482 -2.73 -6.42 -5.45
N ASP A 483 -2.69 -7.75 -5.24
CA ASP A 483 -1.46 -8.52 -5.11
C ASP A 483 -0.80 -8.92 -6.46
N ASP A 484 -1.44 -8.71 -7.61
CA ASP A 484 -0.85 -8.92 -8.95
C ASP A 484 -0.45 -7.59 -9.65
N GLN A 485 -0.68 -6.42 -9.04
CA GLN A 485 -0.42 -5.10 -9.66
C GLN A 485 1.06 -4.79 -9.91
N PHE A 486 1.97 -5.66 -9.48
CA PHE A 486 3.40 -5.55 -9.74
C PHE A 486 4.07 -6.89 -10.06
N LYS A 487 3.38 -7.78 -10.80
CA LYS A 487 4.15 -8.67 -11.65
C LYS A 487 4.76 -7.80 -12.73
N VAL A 488 6.10 -7.70 -12.71
CA VAL A 488 6.87 -7.44 -13.93
C VAL A 488 6.19 -8.29 -14.99
N VAL A 489 5.60 -7.62 -15.99
CA VAL A 489 5.16 -8.34 -17.17
C VAL A 489 6.45 -8.95 -17.67
N ASP A 490 6.60 -10.27 -17.51
CA ASP A 490 7.58 -11.00 -18.30
C ASP A 490 7.22 -10.64 -19.74
N GLY A 491 7.98 -9.70 -20.31
CA GLY A 491 7.97 -9.50 -21.74
C GLY A 491 8.16 -10.88 -22.36
N PRO A 492 7.49 -11.19 -23.49
CA PRO A 492 7.58 -12.51 -24.09
C PRO A 492 9.04 -12.94 -24.09
N SER A 493 9.31 -14.05 -23.40
CA SER A 493 10.67 -14.57 -23.31
C SER A 493 11.21 -14.71 -24.72
N TYR A 494 12.51 -14.49 -24.94
CA TYR A 494 13.11 -14.63 -26.27
C TYR A 494 12.78 -16.01 -26.90
N SER A 495 12.50 -17.03 -26.08
CA SER A 495 11.99 -18.35 -26.51
C SER A 495 10.57 -18.35 -27.10
N ASP A 496 9.70 -17.42 -26.70
CA ASP A 496 8.34 -17.26 -27.26
C ASP A 496 8.36 -16.66 -28.67
N PHE A 497 9.43 -15.93 -29.01
CA PHE A 497 9.65 -15.40 -30.36
C PHE A 497 10.21 -16.45 -31.32
N VAL A 498 11.08 -17.35 -30.84
CA VAL A 498 11.72 -18.38 -31.68
C VAL A 498 10.75 -19.52 -32.05
N SER A 499 9.77 -19.82 -31.19
CA SER A 499 8.83 -20.93 -31.42
C SER A 499 7.71 -20.62 -32.43
N LYS A 500 7.45 -19.34 -32.76
CA LYS A 500 6.46 -18.93 -33.78
C LYS A 500 7.04 -18.69 -35.18
N VAL A 501 8.37 -18.61 -35.33
CA VAL A 501 9.03 -18.43 -36.64
C VAL A 501 9.35 -19.77 -37.34
N ILE A 502 9.35 -20.90 -36.61
CA ILE A 502 9.68 -22.23 -37.17
C ILE A 502 8.43 -23.00 -37.67
N LYS A 503 7.21 -22.50 -37.45
CA LYS A 503 5.95 -23.16 -37.87
C LYS A 503 5.13 -22.43 -38.95
N SER A 504 5.74 -21.52 -39.71
CA SER A 504 5.22 -21.15 -41.02
C SER A 504 6.07 -21.81 -42.10
N GLY A 505 5.77 -23.08 -42.36
CA GLY A 505 6.37 -23.82 -43.46
C GLY A 505 6.14 -23.11 -44.79
N HIS A 506 7.21 -23.04 -45.58
CA HIS A 506 7.12 -22.78 -47.01
C HIS A 506 6.18 -23.81 -47.68
N PRO A 507 5.31 -23.38 -48.60
CA PRO A 507 4.76 -24.26 -49.62
C PRO A 507 5.76 -24.40 -50.78
N GLN A 508 5.80 -25.62 -51.33
CA GLN A 508 6.59 -26.15 -52.45
C GLN A 508 7.96 -26.76 -52.13
#